data_AF-A0A1S8XV53-F1
#
_entry.id   AF-A0A1S8XV53-F1
#
_cell.length_a   1.000
_cell.length_b   1.000
_cell.length_c   1.000
_cell.angle_alpha   90.00
_cell.angle_beta   90.00
_cell.angle_gamma   90.00
#
_symmetry.space_group_name_H-M   'P 1'
#
loop_
_entity.id
_entity.type
_entity.pdbx_description
1 polymer ?
#
loop_
_entity_poly.entity_id
_entity_poly.type
_entity_poly.pdbx_seq_one_letter_code
_entity_poly.pdbx_strand_id
1 'polypeptide(L)'
;MGTGSAAGTDARGDWTRRIALRSDERGAAGGTPDLPPPAGLAAVAGVGHVRLSWSPVPDAVGYLVHRAPLRDGRPAGPFAPVDHQGGDVLAVPDTWYVDTTGEPGRSYAYAVAAVPEVTVTGELGDPVVAAALPAADGPPPTVDVRVDAAAPGTPLHRPWQPMIGSERLSQLLCADTSGGREIGAELLAALRRVRAEVGVEAVRAHAILHDDLGVYREVDGRPVHDFTGVDRVYDLLLSAGLRPVVEIGFMPRDLARDPERTVFAYRGVISPPKDWDRWAELVRALVAHLLDRYGEAVLGWDFEVWNEANLEVFWAGTREEWMRLYEVTARAVKDVDPRIAVGGPSSAAAGWVDALLEHAARTGTPVDFVSTHTYGSPPLDLRPTLRRLGFPHARLLWTEWGVTPTHFHPVNDGASAATFLLGGMRSAAGRVDALSYWVASDHFEELGRPPRLLHGGFGLITVGGIAKPRYHALRMLARLGDTELPVRASGDGADGLVQAWASRHADGGLAVLVWVSTLDQSKRDGDPALARRVRLSVAGGPGGGVTLTRLDREHGDVTTLAGRLGVGDWPTDGQWDALRAADALPAEPVEPDVAGGEATVELLVPQPGAVLVEFAPPEPAGRAAAPATAG
;
A
#
# COMPACT_ATOMS: atom_id res chain seq x y z
N MET A 1 -50.97 18.62 5.00
CA MET A 1 -50.33 17.31 5.20
C MET A 1 -49.03 17.32 4.42
N GLY A 2 -47.95 17.73 5.08
CA GLY A 2 -46.60 17.70 4.51
C GLY A 2 -45.83 16.58 5.21
N THR A 3 -45.44 15.57 4.47
CA THR A 3 -44.57 14.49 4.95
C THR A 3 -43.14 15.00 4.95
N GLY A 4 -42.62 15.29 6.15
CA GLY A 4 -41.23 15.65 6.35
C GLY A 4 -40.31 14.49 5.98
N SER A 5 -39.45 14.73 5.00
CA SER A 5 -38.23 13.95 4.75
C SER A 5 -37.33 14.08 5.98
N ALA A 6 -37.10 12.98 6.70
CA ALA A 6 -36.07 12.95 7.73
C ALA A 6 -34.71 13.25 7.07
N ALA A 7 -34.04 14.31 7.53
CA ALA A 7 -32.70 14.67 7.10
C ALA A 7 -31.71 13.60 7.59
N GLY A 8 -31.45 12.59 6.77
CA GLY A 8 -30.34 11.68 6.96
C GLY A 8 -29.03 12.45 6.87
N THR A 9 -28.20 12.35 7.89
CA THR A 9 -26.84 12.89 7.90
C THR A 9 -26.04 12.33 6.72
N ASP A 10 -25.60 13.20 5.81
CA ASP A 10 -24.70 12.86 4.71
C ASP A 10 -23.39 12.27 5.25
N ALA A 11 -23.17 10.96 5.09
CA ALA A 11 -21.99 10.25 5.58
C ALA A 11 -20.69 10.83 4.99
N ARG A 12 -20.72 11.32 3.75
CA ARG A 12 -19.58 11.98 3.11
C ARG A 12 -19.29 13.32 3.77
N GLY A 13 -20.33 14.10 4.04
CA GLY A 13 -20.22 15.37 4.77
C GLY A 13 -19.72 15.16 6.20
N ASP A 14 -20.13 14.08 6.87
CA ASP A 14 -19.66 13.73 8.20
C ASP A 14 -18.19 13.28 8.24
N TRP A 15 -17.81 12.36 7.35
CA TRP A 15 -16.44 11.93 7.15
C TRP A 15 -15.49 13.12 6.95
N THR A 16 -15.82 14.00 6.01
CA THR A 16 -15.00 15.18 5.67
C THR A 16 -14.74 16.08 6.89
N ARG A 17 -15.68 16.19 7.83
CA ARG A 17 -15.52 17.01 9.04
C ARG A 17 -14.64 16.37 10.10
N ARG A 18 -14.63 15.03 10.20
CA ARG A 18 -14.03 14.31 11.34
C ARG A 18 -12.75 13.57 11.01
N ILE A 19 -12.49 13.24 9.74
CA ILE A 19 -11.34 12.40 9.35
C ILE A 19 -9.99 12.99 9.76
N ALA A 20 -9.86 14.31 9.79
CA ALA A 20 -8.63 15.00 10.20
C ALA A 20 -8.51 15.21 11.73
N LEU A 21 -9.54 14.84 12.52
CA LEU A 21 -9.54 15.07 13.96
C LEU A 21 -8.89 13.89 14.69
N ARG A 22 -7.69 14.13 15.23
CA ARG A 22 -7.00 13.16 16.10
C ARG A 22 -7.64 13.10 17.48
N SER A 23 -7.82 11.90 18.01
CA SER A 23 -8.44 11.69 19.33
C SER A 23 -7.50 11.99 20.50
N ASP A 24 -6.19 11.74 20.35
CA ASP A 24 -5.13 12.13 21.29
C ASP A 24 -3.76 12.11 20.58
N GLU A 25 -3.03 13.22 20.60
CA GLU A 25 -1.69 13.36 20.01
C GLU A 25 -0.57 13.37 21.07
N ARG A 26 -0.89 13.17 22.35
CA ARG A 26 0.16 13.11 23.38
C ARG A 26 1.12 11.96 23.07
N GLY A 27 2.40 12.30 22.91
CA GLY A 27 3.48 11.34 22.71
C GLY A 27 3.54 10.29 23.81
N ALA A 28 4.30 9.23 23.55
CA ALA A 28 4.52 8.14 24.48
C ALA A 28 5.15 8.63 25.80
N ALA A 29 4.84 7.98 26.92
CA ALA A 29 5.22 8.47 28.25
C ALA A 29 6.71 8.24 28.56
N GLY A 30 7.37 7.31 27.87
CA GLY A 30 8.78 6.95 28.02
C GLY A 30 9.77 7.93 27.39
N GLY A 31 9.27 8.95 26.68
CA GLY A 31 10.08 9.93 25.96
C GLY A 31 10.57 9.42 24.61
N THR A 32 10.66 10.34 23.65
CA THR A 32 11.11 10.06 22.29
C THR A 32 12.65 10.13 22.22
N PRO A 33 13.35 9.19 21.55
CA PRO A 33 14.80 9.25 21.39
C PRO A 33 15.24 10.59 20.78
N ASP A 34 16.28 11.18 21.37
CA ASP A 34 16.98 12.31 20.79
C ASP A 34 17.98 11.78 19.75
N LEU A 35 17.67 11.98 18.46
CA LEU A 35 18.46 11.48 17.34
C LEU A 35 19.30 12.60 16.74
N PRO A 36 20.58 12.34 16.42
CA PRO A 36 21.39 13.32 15.74
C PRO A 36 20.86 13.58 14.32
N PRO A 37 21.12 14.77 13.74
CA PRO A 37 20.82 15.01 12.35
C PRO A 37 21.59 14.04 11.43
N PRO A 38 21.04 13.65 10.27
CA PRO A 38 21.74 12.81 9.31
C PRO A 38 23.01 13.46 8.79
N ALA A 39 24.11 12.71 8.79
CA ALA A 39 25.39 13.16 8.26
C ALA A 39 25.50 12.93 6.75
N GLY A 40 26.37 13.71 6.09
CA GLY A 40 26.71 13.51 4.68
C GLY A 40 25.57 13.81 3.72
N LEU A 41 24.69 14.76 4.06
CA LEU A 41 23.67 15.25 3.13
C LEU A 41 24.34 15.78 1.86
N ALA A 42 23.91 15.26 0.72
CA ALA A 42 24.36 15.66 -0.60
C ALA A 42 23.15 15.91 -1.51
N ALA A 43 23.30 16.83 -2.48
CA ALA A 43 22.28 17.15 -3.47
C ALA A 43 22.86 17.08 -4.89
N VAL A 44 22.12 16.46 -5.80
CA VAL A 44 22.45 16.36 -7.23
C VAL A 44 21.31 16.98 -8.03
N ALA A 45 21.60 18.05 -8.75
CA ALA A 45 20.66 18.69 -9.65
C ALA A 45 20.44 17.84 -10.91
N GLY A 46 19.18 17.71 -11.34
CA GLY A 46 18.81 17.10 -12.62
C GLY A 46 17.65 17.85 -13.27
N VAL A 47 17.28 17.46 -14.49
CA VAL A 47 16.20 18.12 -15.22
C VAL A 47 14.86 17.87 -14.53
N GLY A 48 14.28 18.95 -14.00
CA GLY A 48 13.00 18.93 -13.29
C GLY A 48 13.04 18.34 -11.86
N HIS A 49 14.22 17.99 -11.33
CA HIS A 49 14.34 17.41 -9.98
C HIS A 49 15.64 17.75 -9.26
N VAL A 50 15.64 17.59 -7.95
CA VAL A 50 16.83 17.53 -7.10
C VAL A 50 16.84 16.19 -6.37
N ARG A 51 17.88 15.39 -6.55
CA ARG A 51 18.12 14.17 -5.77
C ARG A 51 18.91 14.51 -4.51
N LEU A 52 18.40 14.10 -3.37
CA LEU A 52 19.04 14.19 -2.06
C LEU A 52 19.44 12.80 -1.57
N SER A 53 20.55 12.71 -0.84
CA SER A 53 20.99 11.48 -0.17
C SER A 53 21.78 11.79 1.10
N TRP A 54 21.71 10.92 2.09
CA TRP A 54 22.39 11.07 3.38
C TRP A 54 22.79 9.71 3.97
N SER A 55 23.56 9.73 5.07
CA SER A 55 23.91 8.51 5.81
C SER A 55 22.78 8.09 6.75
N PRO A 56 22.53 6.78 6.94
CA PRO A 56 21.52 6.32 7.87
C PRO A 56 21.85 6.74 9.32
N VAL A 57 20.81 7.12 10.08
CA VAL A 57 20.88 7.39 11.51
C VAL A 57 20.36 6.17 12.27
N PRO A 58 21.17 5.57 13.17
CA PRO A 58 20.71 4.46 14.01
C PRO A 58 19.42 4.81 14.76
N ASP A 59 18.53 3.83 14.83
CA ASP A 59 17.22 3.91 15.50
C ASP A 59 16.20 4.92 14.95
N ALA A 60 16.50 5.59 13.83
CA ALA A 60 15.52 6.37 13.09
C ALA A 60 14.49 5.47 12.39
N VAL A 61 13.20 5.83 12.46
CA VAL A 61 12.13 5.17 11.70
C VAL A 61 11.95 5.74 10.29
N GLY A 62 12.52 6.93 10.04
CA GLY A 62 12.52 7.61 8.76
C GLY A 62 13.22 8.97 8.81
N TYR A 63 12.99 9.78 7.79
CA TYR A 63 13.61 11.09 7.61
C TYR A 63 12.63 12.10 7.03
N LEU A 64 12.71 13.35 7.50
CA LEU A 64 11.89 14.44 6.98
C LEU A 64 12.75 15.48 6.27
N VAL A 65 12.52 15.64 4.97
CA VAL A 65 13.21 16.62 4.14
C VAL A 65 12.56 17.99 4.31
N HIS A 66 13.39 18.99 4.58
CA HIS A 66 12.98 20.38 4.64
C HIS A 66 13.70 21.22 3.60
N ARG A 67 13.06 22.31 3.20
CA ARG A 67 13.57 23.24 2.21
C ARG A 67 13.26 24.68 2.58
N ALA A 68 14.15 25.60 2.22
CA ALA A 68 13.94 27.04 2.25
C ALA A 68 14.37 27.66 0.90
N PRO A 69 13.58 28.57 0.30
CA PRO A 69 14.03 29.33 -0.86
C PRO A 69 15.30 30.12 -0.56
N LEU A 70 16.20 30.26 -1.52
CA LEU A 70 17.35 31.15 -1.37
C LEU A 70 17.07 32.57 -1.88
N ARG A 71 17.62 33.55 -1.17
CA ARG A 71 17.74 34.96 -1.61
C ARG A 71 19.14 35.44 -1.24
N ASP A 72 19.86 35.98 -2.21
CA ASP A 72 21.24 36.47 -2.04
C ASP A 72 22.18 35.43 -1.40
N GLY A 73 22.02 34.16 -1.79
CA GLY A 73 22.83 33.03 -1.31
C GLY A 73 22.51 32.56 0.11
N ARG A 74 21.44 33.05 0.74
CA ARG A 74 21.02 32.66 2.10
C ARG A 74 19.56 32.19 2.13
N PRO A 75 19.19 31.30 3.08
CA PRO A 75 17.80 30.92 3.30
C PRO A 75 16.91 32.14 3.55
N ALA A 76 15.90 32.32 2.70
CA ALA A 76 14.95 33.42 2.72
C ALA A 76 13.72 33.04 3.55
N GLY A 77 13.91 32.73 4.83
CA GLY A 77 12.86 32.28 5.74
C GLY A 77 13.21 30.97 6.46
N PRO A 78 12.28 30.46 7.29
CA PRO A 78 12.46 29.18 7.97
C PRO A 78 12.43 28.02 6.97
N PHE A 79 13.10 26.93 7.34
CA PHE A 79 12.95 25.65 6.67
C PHE A 79 11.53 25.11 6.90
N ALA A 80 10.88 24.68 5.82
CA ALA A 80 9.59 24.03 5.87
C ALA A 80 9.70 22.60 5.31
N PRO A 81 8.92 21.62 5.81
CA PRO A 81 8.85 20.30 5.20
C PRO A 81 8.55 20.40 3.70
N VAL A 82 9.21 19.57 2.90
CA VAL A 82 8.84 19.42 1.48
C VAL A 82 7.52 18.65 1.44
N ASP A 83 6.45 19.35 1.06
CA ASP A 83 5.13 18.76 0.92
C ASP A 83 4.91 18.29 -0.51
N HIS A 84 4.96 16.98 -0.72
CA HIS A 84 4.64 16.32 -1.98
C HIS A 84 3.14 16.05 -2.16
N GLN A 85 2.29 16.68 -1.36
CA GLN A 85 0.84 16.45 -1.26
C GLN A 85 0.52 15.02 -0.80
N GLY A 86 1.36 14.46 0.07
CA GLY A 86 1.23 13.11 0.62
C GLY A 86 0.18 12.97 1.73
N GLY A 87 -0.31 14.09 2.27
CA GLY A 87 -1.23 14.08 3.43
C GLY A 87 -0.47 14.06 4.75
N ASP A 88 -0.83 13.14 5.64
CA ASP A 88 -0.47 13.21 7.06
C ASP A 88 1.01 12.88 7.36
N VAL A 89 1.66 12.05 6.55
CA VAL A 89 3.04 11.60 6.78
C VAL A 89 3.91 11.98 5.59
N LEU A 90 4.77 12.99 5.78
CA LEU A 90 5.72 13.45 4.75
C LEU A 90 7.11 12.79 4.89
N ALA A 91 7.37 12.12 6.01
CA ALA A 91 8.63 11.44 6.22
C ALA A 91 8.78 10.23 5.29
N VAL A 92 10.01 9.95 4.86
CA VAL A 92 10.36 8.82 4.01
C VAL A 92 11.28 7.84 4.75
N PRO A 93 11.18 6.52 4.47
CA PRO A 93 12.02 5.52 5.12
C PRO A 93 13.45 5.46 4.59
N ASP A 94 13.63 5.83 3.32
CA ASP A 94 14.89 5.69 2.61
C ASP A 94 15.89 6.79 2.98
N THR A 95 17.18 6.54 2.75
CA THR A 95 18.25 7.53 2.96
C THR A 95 18.48 8.43 1.74
N TRP A 96 17.45 8.60 0.92
CA TRP A 96 17.42 9.44 -0.26
C TRP A 96 16.01 9.97 -0.51
N TYR A 97 15.92 11.09 -1.23
CA TYR A 97 14.65 11.68 -1.65
C TYR A 97 14.83 12.38 -3.00
N VAL A 98 13.77 12.45 -3.80
CA VAL A 98 13.77 13.21 -5.05
C VAL A 98 12.71 14.29 -4.96
N ASP A 99 13.16 15.53 -4.91
CA ASP A 99 12.28 16.69 -4.89
C ASP A 99 12.00 17.17 -6.31
N THR A 100 10.74 17.06 -6.73
CA THR A 100 10.23 17.62 -7.99
C THR A 100 9.27 18.80 -7.78
N THR A 101 9.01 19.19 -6.52
CA THR A 101 8.06 20.24 -6.15
C THR A 101 8.62 21.65 -6.38
N GLY A 102 9.94 21.76 -6.49
CA GLY A 102 10.65 23.02 -6.64
C GLY A 102 10.56 23.58 -8.05
N GLU A 103 10.44 24.91 -8.14
CA GLU A 103 10.55 25.64 -9.41
C GLU A 103 11.92 25.39 -10.07
N PRO A 104 11.98 24.87 -11.31
CA PRO A 104 13.24 24.69 -12.03
C PRO A 104 14.00 26.01 -12.23
N GLY A 105 15.31 25.98 -12.05
CA GLY A 105 16.20 27.15 -12.07
C GLY A 105 16.26 27.94 -10.76
N ARG A 106 15.29 27.75 -9.86
CA ARG A 106 15.30 28.39 -8.54
C ARG A 106 16.12 27.57 -7.55
N SER A 107 17.04 28.24 -6.86
CA SER A 107 17.87 27.60 -5.83
C SER A 107 17.18 27.56 -4.48
N TYR A 108 17.38 26.45 -3.79
CA TYR A 108 16.87 26.21 -2.45
C TYR A 108 17.98 25.66 -1.55
N ALA A 109 17.90 25.95 -0.26
CA ALA A 109 18.63 25.25 0.77
C ALA A 109 17.79 24.06 1.24
N TYR A 110 18.39 22.88 1.32
CA TYR A 110 17.78 21.63 1.79
C TYR A 110 18.44 21.20 3.08
N ALA A 111 17.65 20.78 4.05
CA ALA A 111 18.12 20.15 5.29
C ALA A 111 17.27 18.91 5.57
N VAL A 112 17.82 17.94 6.28
CA VAL A 112 17.13 16.70 6.62
C VAL A 112 17.20 16.48 8.12
N ALA A 113 16.11 16.00 8.70
CA ALA A 113 16.04 15.55 10.09
C ALA A 113 15.75 14.04 10.13
N ALA A 114 16.33 13.36 11.11
CA ALA A 114 15.93 12.00 11.47
C ALA A 114 14.60 12.03 12.24
N VAL A 115 13.78 11.01 12.04
CA VAL A 115 12.46 10.85 12.67
C VAL A 115 12.54 9.66 13.62
N PRO A 116 12.51 9.86 14.95
CA PRO A 116 12.54 8.78 15.95
C PRO A 116 11.20 8.05 16.12
N GLU A 117 10.10 8.75 15.88
CA GLU A 117 8.73 8.23 15.76
C GLU A 117 7.96 9.13 14.79
N VAL A 118 6.87 8.63 14.21
CA VAL A 118 6.16 9.27 13.10
C VAL A 118 5.74 10.73 13.33
N THR A 119 5.49 11.14 14.59
CA THR A 119 5.01 12.47 14.97
C THR A 119 6.12 13.43 15.40
N VAL A 120 7.37 12.97 15.53
CA VAL A 120 8.48 13.76 16.06
C VAL A 120 9.55 13.97 14.99
N THR A 121 9.95 15.22 14.80
CA THR A 121 11.05 15.59 13.92
C THR A 121 12.25 15.97 14.77
N GLY A 122 13.39 15.30 14.54
CA GLY A 122 14.66 15.63 15.19
C GLY A 122 15.28 16.94 14.70
N GLU A 123 16.51 17.21 15.13
CA GLU A 123 17.23 18.39 14.68
C GLU A 123 17.55 18.36 13.18
N LEU A 124 17.54 19.54 12.53
CA LEU A 124 17.95 19.69 11.14
C LEU A 124 19.46 19.63 11.01
N GLY A 125 19.95 18.82 10.06
CA GLY A 125 21.36 18.82 9.69
C GLY A 125 21.80 20.06 8.92
N ASP A 126 23.11 20.13 8.67
CA ASP A 126 23.71 21.20 7.86
C ASP A 126 23.09 21.24 6.46
N PRO A 127 22.67 22.43 5.97
CA PRO A 127 21.96 22.50 4.72
C PRO A 127 22.88 22.42 3.50
N VAL A 128 22.35 21.87 2.41
CA VAL A 128 22.97 21.89 1.08
C VAL A 128 22.15 22.72 0.11
N VAL A 129 22.82 23.36 -0.85
CA VAL A 129 22.16 24.20 -1.85
C VAL A 129 22.04 23.46 -3.17
N ALA A 130 20.85 23.43 -3.75
CA ALA A 130 20.61 22.88 -5.07
C ALA A 130 19.42 23.57 -5.78
N ALA A 131 19.38 23.44 -7.10
CA ALA A 131 18.28 23.87 -7.95
C ALA A 131 17.99 22.76 -8.96
N ALA A 132 16.71 22.46 -9.20
CA ALA A 132 16.34 21.62 -10.33
C ALA A 132 16.73 22.33 -11.63
N LEU A 133 17.22 21.59 -12.63
CA LEU A 133 17.56 22.17 -13.92
C LEU A 133 16.28 22.35 -14.75
N PRO A 134 16.13 23.45 -15.51
CA PRO A 134 15.05 23.58 -16.47
C PRO A 134 15.20 22.54 -17.57
N ALA A 135 14.07 22.10 -18.14
CA ALA A 135 14.10 21.27 -19.35
C ALA A 135 14.67 22.09 -20.52
N ALA A 136 15.53 21.46 -21.31
CA ALA A 136 16.08 22.03 -22.54
C ALA A 136 15.31 21.52 -23.76
N ASP A 137 15.36 22.27 -24.86
CA ASP A 137 14.85 21.81 -26.15
C ASP A 137 15.72 20.62 -26.62
N GLY A 138 15.16 19.41 -26.61
CA GLY A 138 15.89 18.20 -26.98
C GLY A 138 15.26 16.91 -26.46
N PRO A 139 15.90 15.75 -26.74
CA PRO A 139 15.44 14.47 -26.21
C PRO A 139 15.59 14.44 -24.68
N PRO A 140 14.74 13.67 -23.96
CA PRO A 140 14.86 13.51 -22.53
C PRO A 140 16.26 12.98 -22.11
N PRO A 141 16.74 13.34 -20.90
CA PRO A 141 18.01 12.82 -20.40
C PRO A 141 18.06 11.30 -20.37
N THR A 142 19.27 10.75 -20.49
CA THR A 142 19.49 9.30 -20.48
C THR A 142 19.92 8.82 -19.10
N VAL A 143 19.32 7.72 -18.65
CA VAL A 143 19.73 6.94 -17.48
C VAL A 143 20.22 5.59 -17.97
N ASP A 144 21.47 5.27 -17.68
CA ASP A 144 22.05 3.95 -17.91
C ASP A 144 21.71 3.05 -16.74
N VAL A 145 21.02 1.94 -16.99
CA VAL A 145 20.67 0.90 -16.00
C VAL A 145 21.40 -0.37 -16.38
N ARG A 146 22.22 -0.90 -15.48
CA ARG A 146 23.01 -2.11 -15.71
C ARG A 146 22.65 -3.21 -14.72
N VAL A 147 22.48 -4.41 -15.26
CA VAL A 147 22.21 -5.64 -14.50
C VAL A 147 23.23 -6.70 -14.90
N ASP A 148 23.84 -7.36 -13.92
CA ASP A 148 24.68 -8.54 -14.15
C ASP A 148 23.83 -9.80 -13.92
N ALA A 149 23.51 -10.51 -15.00
CA ALA A 149 22.68 -11.72 -14.96
C ALA A 149 23.34 -12.86 -14.18
N ALA A 150 24.67 -12.86 -14.07
CA ALA A 150 25.44 -13.88 -13.37
C ALA A 150 25.68 -13.53 -11.89
N ALA A 151 25.29 -12.34 -11.43
CA ALA A 151 25.42 -11.96 -10.04
C ALA A 151 24.66 -12.96 -9.13
N PRO A 152 25.21 -13.34 -7.97
CA PRO A 152 24.57 -14.32 -7.08
C PRO A 152 23.16 -13.89 -6.69
N GLY A 153 22.96 -12.59 -6.44
CA GLY A 153 21.68 -12.03 -6.01
C GLY A 153 21.32 -12.37 -4.56
N THR A 154 20.11 -11.99 -4.15
CA THR A 154 19.52 -12.29 -2.84
C THR A 154 18.08 -12.73 -3.00
N PRO A 155 17.45 -13.42 -2.03
CA PRO A 155 16.02 -13.70 -2.10
C PRO A 155 15.20 -12.42 -2.30
N LEU A 156 14.30 -12.41 -3.27
CA LEU A 156 13.39 -11.31 -3.53
C LEU A 156 12.29 -11.28 -2.45
N HIS A 157 12.26 -10.22 -1.65
CA HIS A 157 11.17 -9.99 -0.69
C HIS A 157 9.92 -9.45 -1.40
N ARG A 158 8.75 -10.03 -1.09
CA ARG A 158 7.48 -9.75 -1.77
C ARG A 158 6.42 -9.18 -0.83
N PRO A 159 6.54 -7.91 -0.37
CA PRO A 159 5.64 -7.34 0.63
C PRO A 159 4.17 -7.25 0.17
N TRP A 160 3.89 -7.40 -1.13
CA TRP A 160 2.54 -7.40 -1.71
C TRP A 160 1.80 -8.75 -1.61
N GLN A 161 2.48 -9.87 -1.36
CA GLN A 161 1.86 -11.20 -1.32
C GLN A 161 1.13 -11.52 -0.02
N PRO A 162 1.63 -11.12 1.18
CA PRO A 162 1.00 -11.52 2.43
C PRO A 162 -0.47 -11.10 2.55
N MET A 163 -0.85 -9.94 2.01
CA MET A 163 -2.15 -9.33 2.31
C MET A 163 -2.63 -8.36 1.23
N ILE A 164 -3.95 -8.29 1.04
CA ILE A 164 -4.65 -7.21 0.35
C ILE A 164 -5.83 -6.70 1.17
N GLY A 165 -6.19 -5.42 1.02
CA GLY A 165 -7.38 -4.85 1.62
C GLY A 165 -8.68 -5.21 0.86
N SER A 166 -9.79 -5.20 1.58
CA SER A 166 -11.17 -5.23 1.06
C SER A 166 -12.05 -4.44 2.03
N GLU A 167 -13.18 -3.88 1.60
CA GLU A 167 -14.05 -3.08 2.47
C GLU A 167 -14.54 -3.87 3.70
N ARG A 168 -15.73 -4.50 3.61
CA ARG A 168 -16.26 -5.39 4.64
C ARG A 168 -16.64 -6.69 3.96
N LEU A 169 -16.21 -7.82 4.51
CA LEU A 169 -16.38 -9.11 3.83
C LEU A 169 -17.84 -9.59 3.80
N SER A 170 -18.74 -8.99 4.59
CA SER A 170 -20.18 -9.24 4.48
C SER A 170 -20.73 -8.93 3.08
N GLN A 171 -20.06 -8.06 2.31
CA GLN A 171 -20.42 -7.81 0.91
C GLN A 171 -20.32 -9.03 0.01
N LEU A 172 -19.54 -10.06 0.37
CA LEU A 172 -19.52 -11.33 -0.37
C LEU A 172 -20.91 -12.01 -0.42
N LEU A 173 -21.80 -11.66 0.52
CA LEU A 173 -23.16 -12.16 0.59
C LEU A 173 -24.19 -11.21 -0.06
N CYS A 174 -23.76 -10.05 -0.57
CA CYS A 174 -24.62 -9.01 -1.10
C CYS A 174 -25.06 -9.33 -2.54
N ALA A 175 -26.37 -9.52 -2.74
CA ALA A 175 -26.97 -9.75 -4.06
C ALA A 175 -27.44 -8.45 -4.76
N ASP A 176 -27.26 -7.30 -4.12
CA ASP A 176 -27.55 -6.01 -4.75
C ASP A 176 -26.56 -5.73 -5.89
N THR A 177 -26.88 -4.71 -6.69
CA THR A 177 -26.05 -4.30 -7.82
C THR A 177 -25.51 -2.89 -7.69
N SER A 178 -24.31 -2.70 -8.24
CA SER A 178 -23.67 -1.40 -8.53
C SER A 178 -23.32 -1.39 -10.02
N GLY A 179 -23.76 -0.38 -10.78
CA GLY A 179 -23.54 -0.33 -12.22
C GLY A 179 -24.12 -1.51 -13.00
N GLY A 180 -25.19 -2.13 -12.49
CA GLY A 180 -25.79 -3.34 -13.07
C GLY A 180 -25.00 -4.64 -12.81
N ARG A 181 -24.03 -4.62 -11.89
CA ARG A 181 -23.17 -5.75 -11.55
C ARG A 181 -23.40 -6.18 -10.11
N GLU A 182 -23.59 -7.48 -9.88
CA GLU A 182 -23.81 -8.04 -8.54
C GLU A 182 -22.57 -7.91 -7.66
N ILE A 183 -22.73 -7.30 -6.49
CA ILE A 183 -21.64 -6.91 -5.59
C ILE A 183 -20.85 -8.13 -5.09
N GLY A 184 -21.53 -9.09 -4.47
CA GLY A 184 -20.85 -10.24 -3.84
C GLY A 184 -20.14 -11.13 -4.86
N ALA A 185 -20.79 -11.40 -6.00
CA ALA A 185 -20.20 -12.19 -7.08
C ALA A 185 -18.94 -11.54 -7.67
N GLU A 186 -18.97 -10.22 -7.93
CA GLU A 186 -17.80 -9.53 -8.48
C GLU A 186 -16.69 -9.31 -7.46
N LEU A 187 -17.02 -9.05 -6.19
CA LEU A 187 -16.02 -8.98 -5.13
C LEU A 187 -15.28 -10.32 -5.02
N LEU A 188 -16.02 -11.44 -4.99
CA LEU A 188 -15.41 -12.77 -4.97
C LEU A 188 -14.55 -13.04 -6.21
N ALA A 189 -14.99 -12.57 -7.39
CA ALA A 189 -14.21 -12.68 -8.62
C ALA A 189 -12.91 -11.87 -8.55
N ALA A 190 -12.96 -10.64 -8.04
CA ALA A 190 -11.80 -9.79 -7.83
C ALA A 190 -10.79 -10.42 -6.86
N LEU A 191 -11.27 -10.97 -5.73
CA LEU A 191 -10.42 -11.67 -4.77
C LEU A 191 -9.74 -12.91 -5.38
N ARG A 192 -10.49 -13.73 -6.13
CA ARG A 192 -9.91 -14.88 -6.88
C ARG A 192 -8.87 -14.43 -7.90
N ARG A 193 -9.13 -13.31 -8.58
CA ARG A 193 -8.21 -12.75 -9.57
C ARG A 193 -6.91 -12.27 -8.92
N VAL A 194 -7.00 -11.52 -7.81
CA VAL A 194 -5.84 -11.07 -7.04
C VAL A 194 -5.04 -12.26 -6.50
N ARG A 195 -5.72 -13.31 -5.99
CA ARG A 195 -5.04 -14.56 -5.61
C ARG A 195 -4.30 -15.19 -6.79
N ALA A 196 -4.98 -15.39 -7.92
CA ALA A 196 -4.44 -16.15 -9.05
C ALA A 196 -3.31 -15.42 -9.78
N GLU A 197 -3.42 -14.10 -9.98
CA GLU A 197 -2.49 -13.33 -10.81
C GLU A 197 -1.39 -12.62 -10.01
N VAL A 198 -1.62 -12.33 -8.72
CA VAL A 198 -0.65 -11.61 -7.87
C VAL A 198 -0.04 -12.52 -6.79
N GLY A 199 -0.73 -13.60 -6.41
CA GLY A 199 -0.29 -14.54 -5.39
C GLY A 199 -0.59 -14.09 -3.97
N VAL A 200 -1.63 -13.27 -3.77
CA VAL A 200 -2.02 -12.82 -2.44
C VAL A 200 -2.48 -13.98 -1.56
N GLU A 201 -2.13 -13.94 -0.28
CA GLU A 201 -2.43 -15.02 0.67
C GLU A 201 -3.61 -14.71 1.60
N ALA A 202 -3.75 -13.46 2.04
CA ALA A 202 -4.77 -13.05 3.00
C ALA A 202 -5.56 -11.81 2.55
N VAL A 203 -6.76 -11.65 3.11
CA VAL A 203 -7.58 -10.44 2.94
C VAL A 203 -7.86 -9.82 4.29
N ARG A 204 -7.54 -8.53 4.43
CA ARG A 204 -7.90 -7.70 5.58
C ARG A 204 -9.07 -6.82 5.23
N ALA A 205 -10.07 -6.78 6.10
CA ALA A 205 -11.30 -6.05 5.87
C ALA A 205 -11.98 -5.68 7.19
N HIS A 206 -12.76 -4.61 7.13
CA HIS A 206 -13.47 -4.08 8.28
C HIS A 206 -14.62 -4.96 8.74
N ALA A 207 -14.96 -4.76 10.02
CA ALA A 207 -16.31 -4.90 10.52
C ALA A 207 -16.88 -6.35 10.60
N ILE A 208 -16.07 -7.35 10.95
CA ILE A 208 -16.55 -8.75 11.09
C ILE A 208 -17.63 -8.93 12.17
N LEU A 209 -17.71 -8.03 13.15
CA LEU A 209 -18.70 -8.03 14.22
C LEU A 209 -19.92 -7.14 13.92
N HIS A 210 -20.04 -6.61 12.70
CA HIS A 210 -21.13 -5.74 12.31
C HIS A 210 -22.49 -6.46 12.35
N ASP A 211 -23.56 -5.70 12.62
CA ASP A 211 -24.90 -6.27 12.86
C ASP A 211 -25.54 -6.89 11.61
N ASP A 212 -25.03 -6.60 10.40
CA ASP A 212 -25.48 -7.23 9.16
C ASP A 212 -25.15 -8.74 9.12
N LEU A 213 -24.13 -9.17 9.87
CA LEU A 213 -23.80 -10.58 10.08
C LEU A 213 -24.54 -11.19 11.28
N GLY A 214 -25.16 -10.37 12.13
CA GLY A 214 -25.98 -10.82 13.26
C GLY A 214 -25.21 -11.45 14.42
N VAL A 215 -23.91 -11.17 14.54
CA VAL A 215 -22.99 -11.87 15.45
C VAL A 215 -23.39 -11.80 16.91
N TYR A 216 -23.89 -10.66 17.38
CA TYR A 216 -24.24 -10.44 18.79
C TYR A 216 -25.60 -9.75 18.94
N ARG A 217 -26.43 -10.25 19.86
CA ARG A 217 -27.69 -9.60 20.29
C ARG A 217 -27.91 -9.81 21.78
N GLU A 218 -28.72 -8.97 22.39
CA GLU A 218 -29.22 -9.16 23.76
C GLU A 218 -30.71 -9.52 23.76
N VAL A 219 -31.03 -10.79 24.01
CA VAL A 219 -32.41 -11.28 24.13
C VAL A 219 -32.73 -11.49 25.60
N ASP A 220 -33.77 -10.82 26.09
CA ASP A 220 -34.14 -10.81 27.52
C ASP A 220 -32.97 -10.44 28.46
N GLY A 221 -32.11 -9.53 28.00
CA GLY A 221 -30.93 -9.05 28.72
C GLY A 221 -29.73 -10.00 28.74
N ARG A 222 -29.80 -11.12 28.01
CA ARG A 222 -28.72 -12.12 27.90
C ARG A 222 -28.03 -12.04 26.54
N PRO A 223 -26.70 -12.15 26.48
CA PRO A 223 -25.97 -12.20 25.21
C PRO A 223 -26.32 -13.47 24.44
N VAL A 224 -26.54 -13.32 23.14
CA VAL A 224 -26.74 -14.40 22.17
C VAL A 224 -25.74 -14.20 21.04
N HIS A 225 -24.98 -15.24 20.72
CA HIS A 225 -24.00 -15.24 19.64
C HIS A 225 -24.48 -16.10 18.47
N ASP A 226 -24.41 -15.59 17.23
CA ASP A 226 -24.71 -16.33 16.00
C ASP A 226 -23.62 -16.09 14.95
N PHE A 227 -22.79 -17.11 14.73
CA PHE A 227 -21.66 -17.03 13.79
C PHE A 227 -22.01 -17.51 12.38
N THR A 228 -23.27 -17.81 12.08
CA THR A 228 -23.70 -18.32 10.75
C THR A 228 -23.34 -17.36 9.61
N GLY A 229 -23.43 -16.04 9.85
CA GLY A 229 -23.03 -15.02 8.88
C GLY A 229 -21.52 -15.05 8.61
N VAL A 230 -20.71 -15.12 9.68
CA VAL A 230 -19.25 -15.21 9.61
C VAL A 230 -18.82 -16.48 8.85
N ASP A 231 -19.44 -17.63 9.16
CA ASP A 231 -19.17 -18.91 8.49
C ASP A 231 -19.35 -18.80 6.98
N ARG A 232 -20.47 -18.25 6.53
CA ARG A 232 -20.75 -18.09 5.09
C ARG A 232 -19.70 -17.20 4.40
N VAL A 233 -19.28 -16.13 5.07
CA VAL A 233 -18.28 -15.20 4.55
C VAL A 233 -16.90 -15.86 4.46
N TYR A 234 -16.45 -16.50 5.53
CA TYR A 234 -15.13 -17.14 5.57
C TYR A 234 -15.05 -18.40 4.73
N ASP A 235 -16.12 -19.18 4.61
CA ASP A 235 -16.16 -20.32 3.68
C ASP A 235 -15.96 -19.85 2.22
N LEU A 236 -16.58 -18.73 1.81
CA LEU A 236 -16.38 -18.14 0.49
C LEU A 236 -14.94 -17.66 0.30
N LEU A 237 -14.38 -16.95 1.29
CA LEU A 237 -13.00 -16.46 1.25
C LEU A 237 -11.98 -17.61 1.14
N LEU A 238 -12.11 -18.63 2.00
CA LEU A 238 -11.27 -19.81 2.00
C LEU A 238 -11.42 -20.62 0.71
N SER A 239 -12.62 -20.66 0.10
CA SER A 239 -12.82 -21.28 -1.21
C SER A 239 -12.05 -20.58 -2.35
N ALA A 240 -11.71 -19.29 -2.17
CA ALA A 240 -10.83 -18.55 -3.07
C ALA A 240 -9.34 -18.76 -2.75
N GLY A 241 -9.02 -19.60 -1.77
CA GLY A 241 -7.65 -19.87 -1.30
C GLY A 241 -7.10 -18.81 -0.37
N LEU A 242 -7.90 -17.84 0.06
CA LEU A 242 -7.47 -16.70 0.86
C LEU A 242 -7.82 -16.91 2.34
N ARG A 243 -6.92 -16.54 3.25
CA ARG A 243 -7.19 -16.51 4.69
C ARG A 243 -7.68 -15.12 5.13
N PRO A 244 -8.52 -15.01 6.17
CA PRO A 244 -8.86 -13.72 6.72
C PRO A 244 -7.72 -13.17 7.60
N VAL A 245 -7.55 -11.86 7.57
CA VAL A 245 -7.08 -11.09 8.73
C VAL A 245 -8.34 -10.66 9.46
N VAL A 246 -8.51 -11.15 10.68
CA VAL A 246 -9.71 -10.95 11.49
C VAL A 246 -9.59 -9.61 12.20
N GLU A 247 -10.09 -8.55 11.56
CA GLU A 247 -10.26 -7.26 12.25
C GLU A 247 -11.43 -7.37 13.24
N ILE A 248 -11.12 -7.35 14.54
CA ILE A 248 -12.10 -7.44 15.62
C ILE A 248 -12.73 -6.06 15.82
N GLY A 249 -13.76 -5.79 15.03
CA GLY A 249 -14.58 -4.59 15.06
C GLY A 249 -15.76 -4.73 14.08
N PHE A 250 -16.63 -3.74 13.91
CA PHE A 250 -16.86 -2.65 14.87
C PHE A 250 -17.75 -3.14 16.01
N MET A 251 -18.21 -2.26 16.90
CA MET A 251 -18.99 -2.68 18.06
C MET A 251 -20.40 -3.16 17.64
N PRO A 252 -20.90 -4.31 18.11
CA PRO A 252 -22.31 -4.67 17.94
C PRO A 252 -23.23 -3.68 18.65
N ARG A 253 -24.36 -3.32 18.04
CA ARG A 253 -25.25 -2.27 18.58
C ARG A 253 -25.73 -2.54 20.00
N ASP A 254 -26.11 -3.78 20.30
CA ASP A 254 -26.63 -4.13 21.63
C ASP A 254 -25.54 -4.07 22.71
N LEU A 255 -24.26 -4.20 22.37
CA LEU A 255 -23.14 -4.13 23.32
C LEU A 255 -22.55 -2.71 23.45
N ALA A 256 -22.83 -1.83 22.51
CA ALA A 256 -22.31 -0.47 22.51
C ALA A 256 -22.81 0.36 23.71
N ARG A 257 -21.91 1.18 24.27
CA ARG A 257 -22.29 2.19 25.28
C ARG A 257 -23.18 3.28 24.67
N ASP A 258 -22.89 3.68 23.44
CA ASP A 258 -23.65 4.64 22.65
C ASP A 258 -23.82 4.12 21.21
N PRO A 259 -24.92 3.42 20.88
CA PRO A 259 -25.14 2.82 19.57
C PRO A 259 -25.43 3.83 18.45
N GLU A 260 -25.57 5.12 18.78
CA GLU A 260 -25.79 6.18 17.79
C GLU A 260 -24.47 6.82 17.33
N ARG A 261 -23.35 6.50 17.97
CA ARG A 261 -22.01 6.86 17.48
C ARG A 261 -21.58 5.89 16.40
N THR A 262 -21.70 6.32 15.16
CA THR A 262 -21.41 5.47 14.00
C THR A 262 -20.45 6.13 13.00
N VAL A 263 -19.88 5.30 12.13
CA VAL A 263 -19.08 5.68 10.97
C VAL A 263 -19.65 5.03 9.71
N PHE A 264 -19.37 5.65 8.55
CA PHE A 264 -19.76 5.17 7.22
C PHE A 264 -21.26 5.09 6.94
N ALA A 265 -21.61 4.83 5.67
CA ALA A 265 -22.98 4.66 5.21
C ALA A 265 -23.67 3.44 5.84
N TYR A 266 -22.92 2.37 6.11
CA TYR A 266 -23.42 1.17 6.76
C TYR A 266 -23.57 1.29 8.28
N ARG A 267 -23.17 2.44 8.88
CA ARG A 267 -23.35 2.78 10.29
C ARG A 267 -22.63 1.83 11.27
N GLY A 268 -21.39 1.46 10.99
CA GLY A 268 -20.55 0.73 11.95
C GLY A 268 -20.42 1.49 13.27
N VAL A 269 -20.67 0.86 14.41
CA VAL A 269 -20.71 1.54 15.71
C VAL A 269 -19.31 1.68 16.29
N ILE A 270 -18.91 2.92 16.59
CA ILE A 270 -17.54 3.27 17.02
C ILE A 270 -17.41 3.48 18.54
N SER A 271 -18.40 3.04 19.29
CA SER A 271 -18.50 3.25 20.73
C SER A 271 -17.73 2.18 21.51
N PRO A 272 -17.14 2.52 22.67
CA PRO A 272 -16.70 1.51 23.63
C PRO A 272 -17.85 0.57 24.05
N PRO A 273 -17.56 -0.65 24.53
CA PRO A 273 -18.60 -1.52 25.05
C PRO A 273 -19.19 -0.93 26.34
N LYS A 274 -20.48 -1.19 26.58
CA LYS A 274 -21.16 -0.90 27.85
C LYS A 274 -20.75 -1.89 28.95
N ASP A 275 -20.29 -3.07 28.55
CA ASP A 275 -19.86 -4.17 29.42
C ASP A 275 -18.61 -4.84 28.83
N TRP A 276 -17.49 -4.74 29.57
CA TRP A 276 -16.19 -5.25 29.13
C TRP A 276 -16.07 -6.77 29.24
N ASP A 277 -16.81 -7.39 30.16
CA ASP A 277 -16.77 -8.84 30.35
C ASP A 277 -17.55 -9.50 29.22
N ARG A 278 -18.71 -8.94 28.83
CA ARG A 278 -19.46 -9.39 27.64
C ARG A 278 -18.66 -9.22 26.34
N TRP A 279 -17.88 -8.15 26.21
CA TRP A 279 -16.95 -8.01 25.09
C TRP A 279 -15.90 -9.12 25.07
N ALA A 280 -15.27 -9.41 26.22
CA ALA A 280 -14.31 -10.50 26.34
C ALA A 280 -14.92 -11.87 25.99
N GLU A 281 -16.14 -12.13 26.46
CA GLU A 281 -16.90 -13.35 26.17
C GLU A 281 -17.24 -13.48 24.68
N LEU A 282 -17.65 -12.40 24.02
CA LEU A 282 -17.90 -12.37 22.58
C LEU A 282 -16.63 -12.73 21.78
N VAL A 283 -15.50 -12.09 22.10
CA VAL A 283 -14.21 -12.37 21.43
C VAL A 283 -13.80 -13.83 21.65
N ARG A 284 -13.87 -14.31 22.89
CA ARG A 284 -13.52 -15.69 23.23
C ARG A 284 -14.41 -16.70 22.50
N ALA A 285 -15.72 -16.43 22.42
CA ALA A 285 -16.68 -17.26 21.71
C ALA A 285 -16.41 -17.29 20.20
N LEU A 286 -16.11 -16.13 19.59
CA LEU A 286 -15.75 -16.05 18.17
C LEU A 286 -14.48 -16.88 17.89
N VAL A 287 -13.41 -16.66 18.64
CA VAL A 287 -12.13 -17.37 18.42
C VAL A 287 -12.29 -18.87 18.62
N ALA A 288 -13.00 -19.29 19.67
CA ALA A 288 -13.28 -20.72 19.93
C ALA A 288 -14.12 -21.35 18.82
N HIS A 289 -15.14 -20.63 18.32
CA HIS A 289 -15.97 -21.09 17.20
C HIS A 289 -15.16 -21.24 15.91
N LEU A 290 -14.31 -20.26 15.58
CA LEU A 290 -13.44 -20.36 14.42
C LEU A 290 -12.48 -21.54 14.53
N LEU A 291 -11.89 -21.77 15.71
CA LEU A 291 -11.00 -22.90 15.95
C LEU A 291 -11.72 -24.26 15.87
N ASP A 292 -12.94 -24.36 16.37
CA ASP A 292 -13.78 -25.56 16.26
C ASP A 292 -14.13 -25.87 14.79
N ARG A 293 -14.52 -24.85 14.02
CA ARG A 293 -14.94 -25.00 12.63
C ARG A 293 -13.79 -25.24 11.65
N TYR A 294 -12.70 -24.47 11.78
CA TYR A 294 -11.61 -24.43 10.80
C TYR A 294 -10.32 -25.12 11.29
N GLY A 295 -10.29 -25.58 12.54
CA GLY A 295 -9.15 -26.29 13.12
C GLY A 295 -7.86 -25.46 13.15
N GLU A 296 -6.72 -26.12 13.04
CA GLU A 296 -5.40 -25.47 13.14
C GLU A 296 -5.11 -24.44 12.04
N ALA A 297 -5.93 -24.36 10.98
CA ALA A 297 -5.81 -23.29 9.99
C ALA A 297 -5.88 -21.89 10.62
N VAL A 298 -6.65 -21.73 11.71
CA VAL A 298 -6.80 -20.47 12.45
C VAL A 298 -5.50 -20.00 13.10
N LEU A 299 -4.56 -20.92 13.37
CA LEU A 299 -3.25 -20.56 13.92
C LEU A 299 -2.39 -19.75 12.92
N GLY A 300 -2.72 -19.82 11.63
CA GLY A 300 -2.11 -19.01 10.58
C GLY A 300 -2.86 -17.71 10.29
N TRP A 301 -3.90 -17.37 11.05
CA TRP A 301 -4.69 -16.13 10.88
C TRP A 301 -4.19 -15.05 11.84
N ASP A 302 -4.36 -13.80 11.42
CA ASP A 302 -3.98 -12.63 12.20
C ASP A 302 -5.24 -11.98 12.80
N PHE A 303 -5.28 -11.79 14.11
CA PHE A 303 -6.38 -11.12 14.81
C PHE A 303 -5.98 -9.68 15.12
N GLU A 304 -6.43 -8.75 14.30
CA GLU A 304 -6.16 -7.32 14.43
C GLU A 304 -7.24 -6.65 15.29
N VAL A 305 -6.85 -5.89 16.30
CA VAL A 305 -7.82 -5.24 17.19
C VAL A 305 -8.20 -3.86 16.67
N TRP A 306 -9.47 -3.72 16.26
CA TRP A 306 -10.09 -2.46 15.84
C TRP A 306 -9.48 -1.85 14.56
N ASN A 307 -9.92 -0.63 14.22
CA ASN A 307 -9.44 0.17 13.10
C ASN A 307 -9.28 1.65 13.50
N GLU A 308 -8.11 2.23 13.25
CA GLU A 308 -7.78 3.67 13.33
C GLU A 308 -8.36 4.43 14.55
N ALA A 309 -8.32 3.83 15.74
CA ALA A 309 -8.91 4.43 16.95
C ALA A 309 -8.29 5.77 17.38
N ASN A 310 -7.17 6.16 16.78
CA ASN A 310 -6.55 7.46 16.97
C ASN A 310 -7.24 8.59 16.19
N LEU A 311 -8.30 8.29 15.42
CA LEU A 311 -9.18 9.26 14.76
C LEU A 311 -10.57 9.26 15.41
N GLU A 312 -11.13 10.44 15.69
CA GLU A 312 -12.45 10.57 16.33
C GLU A 312 -13.60 9.99 15.49
N VAL A 313 -13.36 9.79 14.19
CA VAL A 313 -14.32 9.19 13.27
C VAL A 313 -14.45 7.67 13.47
N PHE A 314 -13.44 7.00 14.03
CA PHE A 314 -13.39 5.55 14.20
C PHE A 314 -13.45 5.08 15.66
N TRP A 315 -13.31 5.98 16.63
CA TRP A 315 -13.42 5.65 18.04
C TRP A 315 -13.99 6.83 18.83
N ALA A 316 -15.08 6.59 19.55
CA ALA A 316 -15.74 7.60 20.38
C ALA A 316 -15.26 7.62 21.84
N GLY A 317 -14.38 6.69 22.23
CA GLY A 317 -13.81 6.60 23.58
C GLY A 317 -12.50 7.37 23.71
N THR A 318 -11.89 7.23 24.89
CA THR A 318 -10.54 7.75 25.17
C THR A 318 -9.44 6.79 24.68
N ARG A 319 -8.20 7.28 24.59
CA ARG A 319 -7.03 6.42 24.33
C ARG A 319 -6.89 5.34 25.40
N GLU A 320 -7.12 5.67 26.68
CA GLU A 320 -7.06 4.72 27.79
C GLU A 320 -8.14 3.64 27.67
N GLU A 321 -9.35 3.99 27.24
CA GLU A 321 -10.39 3.00 26.94
C GLU A 321 -10.03 2.13 25.74
N TRP A 322 -9.34 2.67 24.74
CA TRP A 322 -8.84 1.86 23.63
C TRP A 322 -7.73 0.89 24.08
N MET A 323 -6.78 1.33 24.91
CA MET A 323 -5.76 0.44 25.49
C MET A 323 -6.41 -0.68 26.31
N ARG A 324 -7.51 -0.38 27.02
CA ARG A 324 -8.33 -1.39 27.70
C ARG A 324 -9.02 -2.34 26.72
N LEU A 325 -9.58 -1.84 25.62
CA LEU A 325 -10.17 -2.67 24.56
C LEU A 325 -9.14 -3.65 24.01
N TYR A 326 -7.94 -3.16 23.69
CA TYR A 326 -6.83 -3.98 23.24
C TYR A 326 -6.48 -5.07 24.25
N GLU A 327 -6.24 -4.69 25.52
CA GLU A 327 -5.88 -5.63 26.57
C GLU A 327 -6.92 -6.73 26.82
N VAL A 328 -8.20 -6.35 26.88
CA VAL A 328 -9.29 -7.32 27.07
C VAL A 328 -9.38 -8.27 25.86
N THR A 329 -9.24 -7.74 24.65
CA THR A 329 -9.33 -8.52 23.41
C THR A 329 -8.15 -9.48 23.28
N ALA A 330 -6.92 -8.98 23.44
CA ALA A 330 -5.70 -9.76 23.31
C ALA A 330 -5.64 -10.92 24.33
N ARG A 331 -6.06 -10.67 25.57
CA ARG A 331 -6.18 -11.73 26.58
C ARG A 331 -7.28 -12.73 26.23
N ALA A 332 -8.45 -12.28 25.77
CA ALA A 332 -9.54 -13.18 25.38
C ALA A 332 -9.14 -14.11 24.21
N VAL A 333 -8.38 -13.61 23.23
CA VAL A 333 -7.82 -14.44 22.14
C VAL A 333 -6.85 -15.48 22.70
N LYS A 334 -5.85 -15.04 23.48
CA LYS A 334 -4.79 -15.92 24.01
C LYS A 334 -5.28 -16.94 25.03
N ASP A 335 -6.36 -16.66 25.74
CA ASP A 335 -6.99 -17.62 26.64
C ASP A 335 -7.64 -18.80 25.90
N VAL A 336 -8.01 -18.64 24.62
CA VAL A 336 -8.52 -19.75 23.79
C VAL A 336 -7.37 -20.61 23.30
N ASP A 337 -6.38 -20.00 22.66
CA ASP A 337 -5.13 -20.66 22.30
C ASP A 337 -3.97 -19.63 22.27
N PRO A 338 -2.90 -19.81 23.07
CA PRO A 338 -1.81 -18.84 23.17
C PRO A 338 -0.99 -18.70 21.88
N ARG A 339 -1.13 -19.64 20.93
CA ARG A 339 -0.42 -19.63 19.64
C ARG A 339 -1.04 -18.68 18.62
N ILE A 340 -2.31 -18.29 18.79
CA ILE A 340 -3.00 -17.40 17.84
C ILE A 340 -2.39 -16.00 17.89
N ALA A 341 -2.06 -15.43 16.73
CA ALA A 341 -1.45 -14.10 16.65
C ALA A 341 -2.47 -12.99 16.87
N VAL A 342 -2.18 -12.06 17.79
CA VAL A 342 -2.98 -10.84 18.04
C VAL A 342 -2.11 -9.58 18.00
N GLY A 343 -2.67 -8.50 17.44
CA GLY A 343 -1.90 -7.29 17.19
C GLY A 343 -2.75 -6.04 16.96
N GLY A 344 -2.08 -4.89 16.88
CA GLY A 344 -2.66 -3.56 16.76
C GLY A 344 -1.55 -2.49 16.68
N PRO A 345 -1.83 -1.19 16.77
CA PRO A 345 -3.13 -0.57 17.03
C PRO A 345 -4.05 -0.37 15.81
N SER A 346 -3.66 -0.83 14.62
CA SER A 346 -4.34 -0.53 13.34
C SER A 346 -4.52 0.98 13.13
N SER A 347 -3.57 1.78 13.59
CA SER A 347 -3.69 3.24 13.65
C SER A 347 -3.52 3.92 12.30
N ALA A 348 -4.17 5.07 12.12
CA ALA A 348 -3.83 6.00 11.06
C ALA A 348 -2.44 6.62 11.30
N ALA A 349 -1.61 6.70 10.26
CA ALA A 349 -0.31 7.38 10.28
C ALA A 349 0.64 6.92 11.40
N ALA A 350 0.64 5.62 11.74
CA ALA A 350 1.46 5.05 12.83
C ALA A 350 1.25 5.68 14.21
N GLY A 351 0.13 6.38 14.42
CA GLY A 351 -0.23 6.94 15.71
C GLY A 351 -0.43 5.85 16.78
N TRP A 352 -0.16 6.16 18.03
CA TRP A 352 -0.37 5.24 19.17
C TRP A 352 0.42 3.91 19.14
N VAL A 353 1.27 3.63 18.15
CA VAL A 353 2.13 2.42 18.13
C VAL A 353 3.01 2.38 19.38
N ASP A 354 3.76 3.45 19.66
CA ASP A 354 4.59 3.54 20.86
C ASP A 354 3.74 3.44 22.13
N ALA A 355 2.58 4.08 22.17
CA ALA A 355 1.69 4.05 23.34
C ALA A 355 1.17 2.64 23.63
N LEU A 356 0.83 1.86 22.60
CA LEU A 356 0.42 0.47 22.74
C LEU A 356 1.56 -0.39 23.30
N LEU A 357 2.75 -0.28 22.72
CA LEU A 357 3.90 -1.08 23.12
C LEU A 357 4.34 -0.74 24.55
N GLU A 358 4.33 0.53 24.94
CA GLU A 358 4.57 0.93 26.32
C GLU A 358 3.49 0.38 27.28
N HIS A 359 2.22 0.41 26.88
CA HIS A 359 1.14 -0.18 27.67
C HIS A 359 1.37 -1.68 27.87
N ALA A 360 1.62 -2.40 26.77
CA ALA A 360 1.89 -3.84 26.77
C ALA A 360 3.11 -4.19 27.62
N ALA A 361 4.20 -3.43 27.53
CA ALA A 361 5.39 -3.62 28.35
C ALA A 361 5.11 -3.45 29.86
N ARG A 362 4.21 -2.54 30.23
CA ARG A 362 3.81 -2.31 31.64
C ARG A 362 2.85 -3.37 32.17
N THR A 363 1.90 -3.82 31.35
CA THR A 363 0.79 -4.68 31.80
C THR A 363 0.97 -6.16 31.48
N GLY A 364 2.00 -6.51 30.69
CA GLY A 364 2.21 -7.85 30.18
C GLY A 364 1.18 -8.27 29.13
N THR A 365 0.46 -7.33 28.52
CA THR A 365 -0.48 -7.63 27.44
C THR A 365 0.28 -8.16 26.21
N PRO A 366 -0.16 -9.27 25.60
CA PRO A 366 0.53 -9.87 24.45
C PRO A 366 0.38 -9.00 23.20
N VAL A 367 1.47 -8.89 22.43
CA VAL A 367 1.53 -8.24 21.11
C VAL A 367 2.40 -9.12 20.20
N ASP A 368 1.80 -9.86 19.28
CA ASP A 368 2.53 -10.72 18.34
C ASP A 368 2.90 -9.99 17.04
N PHE A 369 2.17 -8.93 16.71
CA PHE A 369 2.45 -8.05 15.60
C PHE A 369 1.97 -6.62 15.87
N VAL A 370 2.63 -5.66 15.25
CA VAL A 370 2.14 -4.29 15.14
C VAL A 370 1.49 -4.10 13.79
N SER A 371 0.32 -3.47 13.80
CA SER A 371 -0.38 -3.06 12.59
C SER A 371 -0.69 -1.57 12.56
N THR A 372 -0.60 -0.96 11.38
CA THR A 372 -0.81 0.48 11.17
C THR A 372 -0.99 0.83 9.70
N HIS A 373 -1.45 2.05 9.41
CA HIS A 373 -1.70 2.55 8.06
C HIS A 373 -0.88 3.80 7.74
N THR A 374 -0.59 4.01 6.47
CA THR A 374 -0.09 5.29 5.96
C THR A 374 -0.50 5.46 4.50
N TYR A 375 -0.62 6.71 4.06
CA TYR A 375 -1.03 7.04 2.71
C TYR A 375 -0.15 8.16 2.15
N GLY A 376 0.00 8.19 0.82
CA GLY A 376 0.72 9.23 0.09
C GLY A 376 2.25 9.23 0.25
N SER A 377 2.79 8.32 1.06
CA SER A 377 4.24 8.09 1.23
C SER A 377 4.55 6.59 1.38
N PRO A 378 5.77 6.14 1.05
CA PRO A 378 6.22 4.78 1.37
C PRO A 378 6.18 4.50 2.89
N PRO A 379 5.97 3.23 3.31
CA PRO A 379 5.90 2.90 4.73
C PRO A 379 7.24 3.09 5.46
N LEU A 380 7.17 3.75 6.62
CA LEU A 380 8.29 3.90 7.55
C LEU A 380 8.76 2.54 8.10
N ASP A 381 9.99 2.47 8.60
CA ASP A 381 10.50 1.27 9.29
C ASP A 381 10.31 1.43 10.80
N LEU A 382 9.32 0.75 11.39
CA LEU A 382 9.04 0.81 12.83
C LEU A 382 9.83 -0.22 13.64
N ARG A 383 10.70 -1.03 13.03
CA ARG A 383 11.54 -2.00 13.76
C ARG A 383 12.42 -1.35 14.85
N PRO A 384 12.97 -0.14 14.69
CA PRO A 384 13.61 0.59 15.79
C PRO A 384 12.71 0.76 17.01
N THR A 385 11.47 1.22 16.81
CA THR A 385 10.47 1.34 17.88
C THR A 385 10.21 -0.01 18.55
N LEU A 386 10.01 -1.07 17.75
CA LEU A 386 9.79 -2.42 18.28
C LEU A 386 10.94 -2.89 19.18
N ARG A 387 12.19 -2.72 18.75
CA ARG A 387 13.37 -3.10 19.56
C ARG A 387 13.45 -2.27 20.84
N ARG A 388 13.28 -0.95 20.72
CA ARG A 388 13.37 0.00 21.84
C ARG A 388 12.35 -0.30 22.94
N LEU A 389 11.13 -0.68 22.56
CA LEU A 389 10.04 -0.94 23.50
C LEU A 389 9.90 -2.42 23.92
N GLY A 390 10.84 -3.28 23.52
CA GLY A 390 10.93 -4.66 24.02
C GLY A 390 10.14 -5.71 23.21
N PHE A 391 9.80 -5.41 21.96
CA PHE A 391 9.06 -6.30 21.05
C PHE A 391 9.84 -6.64 19.76
N PRO A 392 11.13 -7.03 19.82
CA PRO A 392 11.98 -7.19 18.63
C PRO A 392 11.53 -8.31 17.67
N HIS A 393 10.63 -9.19 18.12
CA HIS A 393 10.12 -10.33 17.36
C HIS A 393 8.70 -10.12 16.82
N ALA A 394 8.05 -9.00 17.16
CA ALA A 394 6.73 -8.69 16.62
C ALA A 394 6.85 -8.42 15.11
N ARG A 395 5.92 -8.97 14.32
CA ARG A 395 5.82 -8.63 12.89
C ARG A 395 5.37 -7.18 12.71
N LEU A 396 5.75 -6.56 11.61
CA LEU A 396 5.33 -5.22 11.20
C LEU A 396 4.43 -5.30 9.97
N LEU A 397 3.13 -5.10 10.18
CA LEU A 397 2.11 -5.19 9.14
C LEU A 397 1.56 -3.79 8.82
N TRP A 398 1.73 -3.33 7.58
CA TRP A 398 1.00 -2.17 7.11
C TRP A 398 -0.32 -2.65 6.51
N THR A 399 -1.38 -2.68 7.33
CA THR A 399 -2.66 -3.34 7.01
C THR A 399 -3.56 -2.51 6.08
N GLU A 400 -3.25 -1.23 5.93
CA GLU A 400 -3.72 -0.38 4.84
C GLU A 400 -2.60 0.55 4.33
N TRP A 401 -2.51 0.66 3.02
CA TRP A 401 -1.59 1.55 2.35
C TRP A 401 -2.09 1.93 0.95
N GLY A 402 -1.78 3.16 0.53
CA GLY A 402 -2.12 3.61 -0.81
C GLY A 402 -1.65 5.03 -1.11
N VAL A 403 -1.98 5.51 -2.30
CA VAL A 403 -1.58 6.85 -2.78
C VAL A 403 -2.29 7.99 -2.04
N THR A 404 -3.48 7.76 -1.48
CA THR A 404 -4.24 8.77 -0.75
C THR A 404 -5.30 8.09 0.13
N PRO A 405 -5.64 8.65 1.31
CA PRO A 405 -6.76 8.17 2.12
C PRO A 405 -8.10 8.77 1.64
N THR A 406 -8.10 9.57 0.57
CA THR A 406 -9.30 10.23 0.06
C THR A 406 -10.03 9.33 -0.92
N HIS A 407 -11.15 8.75 -0.49
CA HIS A 407 -12.07 8.07 -1.40
C HIS A 407 -12.61 9.08 -2.42
N PHE A 408 -12.79 8.65 -3.67
CA PHE A 408 -13.19 9.46 -4.83
C PHE A 408 -12.13 10.44 -5.36
N HIS A 409 -10.88 10.35 -4.90
CA HIS A 409 -9.81 11.15 -5.47
C HIS A 409 -9.36 10.59 -6.83
N PRO A 410 -9.31 11.41 -7.90
CA PRO A 410 -9.00 10.93 -9.27
C PRO A 410 -7.65 10.22 -9.41
N VAL A 411 -6.68 10.50 -8.53
CA VAL A 411 -5.37 9.83 -8.56
C VAL A 411 -5.49 8.31 -8.49
N ASN A 412 -6.53 7.80 -7.84
CA ASN A 412 -6.72 6.36 -7.64
C ASN A 412 -6.92 5.60 -8.96
N ASP A 413 -7.42 6.27 -10.00
CA ASP A 413 -7.72 5.61 -11.28
C ASP A 413 -6.54 5.68 -12.27
N GLY A 414 -5.58 6.59 -12.08
CA GLY A 414 -4.55 6.92 -13.06
C GLY A 414 -3.19 6.20 -12.90
N ALA A 415 -2.36 6.29 -13.95
CA ALA A 415 -1.05 5.63 -14.00
C ALA A 415 -0.02 6.11 -12.94
N SER A 416 -0.16 7.30 -12.37
CA SER A 416 0.75 7.78 -11.31
C SER A 416 0.68 6.92 -10.07
N ALA A 417 -0.53 6.49 -9.67
CA ALA A 417 -0.70 5.61 -8.52
C ALA A 417 -0.08 4.22 -8.74
N ALA A 418 0.04 3.76 -9.99
CA ALA A 418 0.79 2.55 -10.31
C ALA A 418 2.29 2.69 -10.03
N THR A 419 2.91 3.78 -10.49
CA THR A 419 4.35 4.00 -10.22
C THR A 419 4.64 4.29 -8.75
N PHE A 420 3.71 4.95 -8.05
CA PHE A 420 3.74 5.08 -6.59
C PHE A 420 3.71 3.70 -5.90
N LEU A 421 2.82 2.81 -6.36
CA LEU A 421 2.74 1.43 -5.87
C LEU A 421 4.09 0.71 -6.03
N LEU A 422 4.71 0.78 -7.20
CA LEU A 422 6.01 0.14 -7.46
C LEU A 422 7.11 0.67 -6.52
N GLY A 423 7.18 2.00 -6.35
CA GLY A 423 8.14 2.63 -5.44
C GLY A 423 7.94 2.22 -3.98
N GLY A 424 6.69 2.21 -3.50
CA GLY A 424 6.38 1.80 -2.13
C GLY A 424 6.66 0.31 -1.87
N MET A 425 6.29 -0.57 -2.80
CA MET A 425 6.55 -2.01 -2.68
C MET A 425 8.04 -2.33 -2.67
N ARG A 426 8.82 -1.67 -3.52
CA ARG A 426 10.29 -1.81 -3.50
C ARG A 426 10.88 -1.27 -2.21
N SER A 427 10.48 -0.07 -1.80
CA SER A 427 10.98 0.55 -0.57
C SER A 427 10.69 -0.37 0.62
N ALA A 428 9.50 -0.97 0.70
CA ALA A 428 9.09 -1.84 1.80
C ALA A 428 9.78 -3.22 1.82
N ALA A 429 10.33 -3.68 0.70
CA ALA A 429 10.90 -5.02 0.54
C ALA A 429 12.03 -5.27 1.56
N GLY A 430 11.89 -6.33 2.37
CA GLY A 430 12.86 -6.68 3.42
C GLY A 430 12.77 -5.83 4.70
N ARG A 431 12.02 -4.71 4.69
CA ARG A 431 11.83 -3.83 5.86
C ARG A 431 10.55 -4.10 6.64
N VAL A 432 9.50 -4.58 5.98
CA VAL A 432 8.19 -4.87 6.60
C VAL A 432 7.76 -6.30 6.29
N ASP A 433 6.85 -6.84 7.09
CA ASP A 433 6.35 -8.21 6.93
C ASP A 433 5.12 -8.28 6.01
N ALA A 434 4.35 -7.18 5.90
CA ALA A 434 3.27 -7.04 4.92
C ALA A 434 3.04 -5.57 4.55
N LEU A 435 2.73 -5.31 3.28
CA LEU A 435 2.23 -4.02 2.80
C LEU A 435 0.92 -4.25 2.03
N SER A 436 -0.20 -4.06 2.70
CA SER A 436 -1.54 -4.30 2.17
C SER A 436 -2.03 -3.09 1.40
N TYR A 437 -2.19 -3.22 0.09
CA TYR A 437 -2.79 -2.16 -0.71
C TYR A 437 -4.31 -2.09 -0.43
N TRP A 438 -4.81 -0.91 -0.10
CA TRP A 438 -6.24 -0.65 0.11
C TRP A 438 -6.88 -0.17 -1.20
N VAL A 439 -7.65 -0.97 -1.98
CA VAL A 439 -8.19 -2.34 -1.75
C VAL A 439 -8.29 -3.15 -3.05
N ALA A 440 -8.67 -4.43 -2.97
CA ALA A 440 -8.85 -5.33 -4.13
C ALA A 440 -9.91 -4.85 -5.16
N SER A 441 -11.04 -4.28 -4.74
CA SER A 441 -12.18 -3.97 -5.63
C SER A 441 -12.85 -2.63 -5.32
N ASP A 442 -13.40 -1.99 -6.35
CA ASP A 442 -14.25 -0.80 -6.25
C ASP A 442 -15.67 -1.10 -5.77
N HIS A 443 -16.04 -2.37 -5.54
CA HIS A 443 -17.20 -2.67 -4.71
C HIS A 443 -16.89 -2.21 -3.28
N PHE A 444 -17.21 -0.94 -3.04
CA PHE A 444 -16.83 -0.16 -1.87
C PHE A 444 -17.95 0.84 -1.52
N GLU A 445 -18.47 0.81 -0.29
CA GLU A 445 -19.72 1.49 0.10
C GLU A 445 -19.59 2.40 1.32
N GLU A 446 -18.41 2.53 1.93
CA GLU A 446 -18.19 3.36 3.12
C GLU A 446 -18.79 4.77 3.02
N LEU A 447 -18.61 5.42 1.87
CA LEU A 447 -19.12 6.76 1.59
C LEU A 447 -20.18 6.76 0.48
N GLY A 448 -20.91 5.64 0.36
CA GLY A 448 -21.92 5.37 -0.66
C GLY A 448 -21.40 4.52 -1.81
N ARG A 449 -22.34 3.90 -2.54
CA ARG A 449 -22.04 3.05 -3.71
C ARG A 449 -21.31 3.81 -4.81
N PRO A 450 -20.50 3.13 -5.63
CA PRO A 450 -19.90 3.71 -6.83
C PRO A 450 -20.97 4.34 -7.73
N PRO A 451 -20.89 5.65 -8.04
CA PRO A 451 -21.90 6.30 -8.86
C PRO A 451 -21.69 6.08 -10.37
N ARG A 452 -20.46 5.74 -10.78
CA ARG A 452 -20.00 5.58 -12.17
C ARG A 452 -18.74 4.71 -12.21
N LEU A 453 -18.34 4.23 -13.39
CA LEU A 453 -17.14 3.39 -13.57
C LEU A 453 -15.89 4.04 -12.96
N LEU A 454 -15.55 5.24 -13.44
CA LEU A 454 -14.37 5.99 -12.98
C LEU A 454 -14.80 7.08 -12.01
N HIS A 455 -14.63 6.80 -10.72
CA HIS A 455 -15.07 7.67 -9.64
C HIS A 455 -13.95 7.98 -8.66
N GLY A 456 -12.70 7.55 -8.88
CA GLY A 456 -11.60 7.70 -7.94
C GLY A 456 -11.66 6.72 -6.77
N GLY A 457 -12.25 5.54 -6.97
CA GLY A 457 -12.39 4.48 -5.96
C GLY A 457 -11.07 3.82 -5.57
N PHE A 458 -10.98 3.31 -4.35
CA PHE A 458 -9.76 2.67 -3.83
C PHE A 458 -9.40 1.34 -4.52
N GLY A 459 -10.35 0.72 -5.22
CA GLY A 459 -10.17 -0.58 -5.85
C GLY A 459 -9.01 -0.65 -6.82
N LEU A 460 -8.28 -1.75 -6.79
CA LEU A 460 -7.37 -2.19 -7.83
C LEU A 460 -8.14 -2.62 -9.09
N ILE A 461 -9.35 -3.14 -8.91
CA ILE A 461 -10.23 -3.63 -9.97
C ILE A 461 -11.56 -2.85 -9.89
N THR A 462 -12.04 -2.33 -11.01
CA THR A 462 -13.29 -1.55 -11.08
C THR A 462 -14.51 -2.41 -10.80
N VAL A 463 -15.66 -1.77 -10.54
CA VAL A 463 -16.97 -2.40 -10.81
C VAL A 463 -16.99 -2.84 -12.28
N GLY A 464 -17.43 -4.07 -12.56
CA GLY A 464 -17.34 -4.66 -13.90
C GLY A 464 -16.04 -5.39 -14.22
N GLY A 465 -15.08 -5.42 -13.28
CA GLY A 465 -13.92 -6.33 -13.33
C GLY A 465 -12.72 -5.87 -14.17
N ILE A 466 -12.64 -4.57 -14.52
CA ILE A 466 -11.52 -4.03 -15.32
C ILE A 466 -10.37 -3.67 -14.38
N ALA A 467 -9.14 -4.03 -14.74
CA ALA A 467 -7.98 -3.64 -13.96
C ALA A 467 -7.72 -2.13 -14.07
N LYS A 468 -7.38 -1.51 -12.94
CA LYS A 468 -6.77 -0.19 -12.92
C LYS A 468 -5.24 -0.32 -13.08
N PRO A 469 -4.53 0.75 -13.45
CA PRO A 469 -3.06 0.76 -13.52
C PRO A 469 -2.36 0.10 -12.34
N ARG A 470 -2.85 0.35 -11.12
CA ARG A 470 -2.25 -0.23 -9.89
C ARG A 470 -2.30 -1.75 -9.86
N TYR A 471 -3.37 -2.37 -10.38
CA TYR A 471 -3.44 -3.82 -10.47
C TYR A 471 -2.45 -4.37 -11.49
N HIS A 472 -2.30 -3.66 -12.62
CA HIS A 472 -1.28 -3.98 -13.59
C HIS A 472 0.15 -3.89 -13.04
N ALA A 473 0.44 -2.87 -12.23
CA ALA A 473 1.72 -2.74 -11.53
C ALA A 473 1.98 -3.95 -10.60
N LEU A 474 0.97 -4.41 -9.87
CA LEU A 474 1.07 -5.63 -9.06
C LEU A 474 1.28 -6.89 -9.91
N ARG A 475 0.62 -7.01 -11.07
CA ARG A 475 0.88 -8.11 -12.02
C ARG A 475 2.31 -8.08 -12.56
N MET A 476 2.88 -6.90 -12.82
CA MET A 476 4.29 -6.77 -13.19
C MET A 476 5.23 -7.21 -12.06
N LEU A 477 4.94 -6.83 -10.81
CA LEU A 477 5.71 -7.29 -9.64
C LEU A 477 5.61 -8.81 -9.45
N ALA A 478 4.43 -9.40 -9.66
CA ALA A 478 4.22 -10.83 -9.52
C ALA A 478 5.04 -11.67 -10.52
N ARG A 479 5.39 -11.09 -11.67
CA ARG A 479 6.22 -11.70 -12.72
C ARG A 479 7.72 -11.65 -12.43
N LEU A 480 8.16 -10.95 -11.40
CA LEU A 480 9.57 -11.00 -10.98
C LEU A 480 9.94 -12.44 -10.54
N GLY A 481 11.22 -12.79 -10.68
CA GLY A 481 11.80 -14.06 -10.21
C GLY A 481 11.98 -14.15 -8.70
N ASP A 482 12.59 -15.22 -8.21
CA ASP A 482 12.80 -15.44 -6.77
C ASP A 482 14.12 -14.83 -6.25
N THR A 483 15.03 -14.50 -7.17
CA THR A 483 16.36 -14.00 -6.85
C THR A 483 16.50 -12.56 -7.33
N GLU A 484 16.49 -11.59 -6.40
CA GLU A 484 16.80 -10.19 -6.67
C GLU A 484 18.25 -10.03 -7.13
N LEU A 485 18.45 -9.26 -8.21
CA LEU A 485 19.76 -8.96 -8.76
C LEU A 485 20.17 -7.51 -8.43
N PRO A 486 21.46 -7.26 -8.14
CA PRO A 486 21.94 -5.91 -7.96
C PRO A 486 21.79 -5.11 -9.26
N VAL A 487 21.27 -3.90 -9.12
CA VAL A 487 21.14 -2.93 -10.21
C VAL A 487 22.10 -1.79 -9.97
N ARG A 488 22.77 -1.34 -11.03
CA ARG A 488 23.56 -0.09 -11.02
C ARG A 488 22.92 0.89 -11.98
N ALA A 489 22.65 2.11 -11.53
CA ALA A 489 22.15 3.17 -12.38
C ALA A 489 23.10 4.38 -12.39
N SER A 490 23.13 5.11 -13.50
CA SER A 490 23.85 6.38 -13.61
C SER A 490 23.19 7.31 -14.62
N GLY A 491 23.43 8.62 -14.48
CA GLY A 491 22.81 9.64 -15.33
C GLY A 491 21.73 10.44 -14.59
N ASP A 492 21.10 11.36 -15.31
CA ASP A 492 20.12 12.28 -14.74
C ASP A 492 18.82 11.54 -14.36
N GLY A 493 18.57 11.43 -13.06
CA GLY A 493 17.39 10.76 -12.51
C GLY A 493 17.67 9.36 -11.97
N ALA A 494 18.89 8.85 -12.09
CA ALA A 494 19.29 7.55 -11.54
C ALA A 494 19.04 7.43 -10.02
N ASP A 495 18.75 6.20 -9.59
CA ASP A 495 18.53 5.75 -8.21
C ASP A 495 17.43 6.49 -7.43
N GLY A 496 16.53 7.22 -8.10
CA GLY A 496 15.46 7.98 -7.46
C GLY A 496 14.27 8.24 -8.35
N LEU A 497 14.43 9.14 -9.33
CA LEU A 497 13.38 9.45 -10.30
C LEU A 497 13.12 8.22 -11.19
N VAL A 498 14.20 7.63 -11.70
CA VAL A 498 14.23 6.31 -12.34
C VAL A 498 14.62 5.29 -11.30
N GLN A 499 13.78 4.28 -11.13
CA GLN A 499 14.05 3.12 -10.29
C GLN A 499 13.92 1.85 -11.12
N ALA A 500 14.74 0.85 -10.80
CA ALA A 500 14.71 -0.45 -11.47
C ALA A 500 14.87 -1.63 -10.50
N TRP A 501 14.01 -2.63 -10.60
CA TRP A 501 14.05 -3.85 -9.79
C TRP A 501 14.28 -5.05 -10.73
N ALA A 502 15.44 -5.69 -10.59
CA ALA A 502 15.85 -6.81 -11.41
C ALA A 502 15.79 -8.11 -10.61
N SER A 503 15.38 -9.19 -11.28
CA SER A 503 15.31 -10.51 -10.67
C SER A 503 15.60 -11.61 -11.70
N ARG A 504 16.00 -12.77 -11.19
CA ARG A 504 16.23 -13.99 -11.96
C ARG A 504 15.28 -15.08 -11.50
N HIS A 505 14.74 -15.82 -12.45
CA HIS A 505 13.93 -17.01 -12.24
C HIS A 505 14.82 -18.25 -12.08
N ALA A 506 14.27 -19.31 -11.49
CA ALA A 506 14.97 -20.57 -11.29
C ALA A 506 15.45 -21.23 -12.60
N ASP A 507 14.78 -20.96 -13.72
CA ASP A 507 15.16 -21.45 -15.05
C ASP A 507 16.26 -20.60 -15.74
N GLY A 508 16.69 -19.51 -15.10
CA GLY A 508 17.68 -18.57 -15.62
C GLY A 508 17.11 -17.41 -16.42
N GLY A 509 15.79 -17.34 -16.62
CA GLY A 509 15.12 -16.16 -17.20
C GLY A 509 15.26 -14.94 -16.29
N LEU A 510 15.20 -13.74 -16.87
CA LEU A 510 15.35 -12.49 -16.14
C LEU A 510 14.12 -11.60 -16.30
N ALA A 511 13.77 -10.87 -15.25
CA ALA A 511 12.74 -9.85 -15.27
C ALA A 511 13.32 -8.56 -14.68
N VAL A 512 13.31 -7.48 -15.47
CA VAL A 512 13.79 -6.15 -15.06
C VAL A 512 12.65 -5.16 -15.20
N LEU A 513 12.10 -4.74 -14.06
CA LEU A 513 11.05 -3.72 -14.00
C LEU A 513 11.71 -2.34 -13.80
N VAL A 514 11.47 -1.40 -14.72
CA VAL A 514 11.97 -0.01 -14.63
C VAL A 514 10.79 0.94 -14.62
N TRP A 515 10.82 1.97 -13.77
CA TRP A 515 9.78 3.00 -13.73
C TRP A 515 10.33 4.38 -13.46
N VAL A 516 9.57 5.38 -13.90
CA VAL A 516 9.80 6.81 -13.66
C VAL A 516 8.67 7.31 -12.78
N SER A 517 9.00 7.78 -11.57
CA SER A 517 7.99 8.23 -10.60
C SER A 517 8.47 9.41 -9.77
N THR A 518 7.51 10.18 -9.27
CA THR A 518 7.71 11.19 -8.24
C THR A 518 6.62 11.06 -7.18
N LEU A 519 6.96 11.39 -5.93
CA LEU A 519 5.99 11.49 -4.83
C LEU A 519 5.10 12.73 -4.96
N ASP A 520 5.52 13.72 -5.74
CA ASP A 520 4.80 14.98 -5.97
C ASP A 520 3.47 14.74 -6.71
N GLN A 521 2.37 14.70 -5.96
CA GLN A 521 1.05 14.42 -6.53
C GLN A 521 0.53 15.55 -7.42
N SER A 522 1.14 16.75 -7.38
CA SER A 522 0.81 17.82 -8.34
C SER A 522 1.18 17.43 -9.78
N LYS A 523 2.08 16.45 -9.95
CA LYS A 523 2.53 15.88 -11.23
C LYS A 523 1.90 14.53 -11.54
N ARG A 524 0.78 14.19 -10.90
CA ARG A 524 0.07 12.91 -11.11
C ARG A 524 -0.36 12.68 -12.55
N ASP A 525 -0.60 13.76 -13.30
CA ASP A 525 -1.07 13.72 -14.68
C ASP A 525 0.09 13.61 -15.70
N GLY A 526 1.33 13.69 -15.21
CA GLY A 526 2.56 13.59 -15.99
C GLY A 526 3.22 14.94 -16.26
N ASP A 527 4.54 14.97 -16.11
CA ASP A 527 5.41 16.10 -16.40
C ASP A 527 6.46 15.66 -17.45
N PRO A 528 6.41 16.20 -18.67
CA PRO A 528 7.39 15.88 -19.72
C PRO A 528 8.84 16.12 -19.32
N ALA A 529 9.12 17.07 -18.41
CA ALA A 529 10.47 17.32 -17.91
C ALA A 529 11.03 16.15 -17.09
N LEU A 530 10.15 15.29 -16.56
CA LEU A 530 10.51 14.10 -15.79
C LEU A 530 10.63 12.83 -16.63
N ALA A 531 10.29 12.86 -17.92
CA ALA A 531 10.50 11.72 -18.82
C ALA A 531 12.00 11.38 -18.91
N ARG A 532 12.33 10.10 -19.12
CA ARG A 532 13.72 9.65 -19.28
C ARG A 532 13.86 8.64 -20.40
N ARG A 533 14.99 8.72 -21.10
CA ARG A 533 15.47 7.60 -21.92
C ARG A 533 16.23 6.65 -20.99
N VAL A 534 15.81 5.41 -20.90
CA VAL A 534 16.51 4.37 -20.15
C VAL A 534 17.30 3.51 -21.11
N ARG A 535 18.61 3.41 -20.92
CA ARG A 535 19.44 2.40 -21.57
C ARG A 535 19.62 1.24 -20.61
N LEU A 536 18.82 0.20 -20.78
CA LEU A 536 18.93 -1.02 -19.98
C LEU A 536 19.96 -1.95 -20.63
N SER A 537 21.02 -2.27 -19.91
CA SER A 537 22.07 -3.18 -20.37
C SER A 537 22.18 -4.37 -19.43
N VAL A 538 22.17 -5.58 -19.98
CA VAL A 538 22.25 -6.83 -19.22
C VAL A 538 23.48 -7.61 -19.65
N ALA A 539 24.43 -7.80 -18.72
CA ALA A 539 25.64 -8.56 -18.95
C ALA A 539 25.45 -10.03 -18.56
N GLY A 540 26.06 -10.95 -19.31
CA GLY A 540 26.11 -12.37 -18.94
C GLY A 540 24.83 -13.18 -19.22
N GLY A 541 23.85 -12.59 -19.91
CA GLY A 541 22.63 -13.23 -20.37
C GLY A 541 21.75 -12.20 -21.08
N PRO A 542 21.01 -12.58 -22.14
CA PRO A 542 20.30 -13.87 -22.28
C PRO A 542 20.56 -14.61 -23.61
N GLY A 543 20.36 -15.93 -23.61
CA GLY A 543 20.01 -16.65 -24.83
C GLY A 543 18.49 -16.61 -25.01
N GLY A 544 18.00 -16.51 -26.24
CA GLY A 544 16.55 -16.45 -26.55
C GLY A 544 16.00 -15.04 -26.79
N GLY A 545 14.67 -14.91 -26.80
CA GLY A 545 13.95 -13.66 -27.12
C GLY A 545 13.78 -12.73 -25.91
N VAL A 546 13.53 -11.44 -26.20
CA VAL A 546 13.26 -10.40 -25.20
C VAL A 546 11.85 -9.87 -25.42
N THR A 547 11.09 -9.71 -24.34
CA THR A 547 9.75 -9.10 -24.39
C THR A 547 9.66 -7.89 -23.49
N LEU A 548 8.80 -6.96 -23.87
CA LEU A 548 8.57 -5.72 -23.16
C LEU A 548 7.07 -5.53 -22.91
N THR A 549 6.70 -5.22 -21.67
CA THR A 549 5.34 -4.81 -21.29
C THR A 549 5.37 -3.37 -20.77
N ARG A 550 4.50 -2.50 -21.30
CA ARG A 550 4.40 -1.08 -20.89
C ARG A 550 3.22 -0.84 -19.95
N LEU A 551 3.40 0.06 -19.00
CA LEU A 551 2.36 0.63 -18.18
C LEU A 551 2.58 2.14 -18.09
N ASP A 552 1.75 2.91 -18.76
CA ASP A 552 1.79 4.37 -18.78
C ASP A 552 0.39 4.90 -19.14
N ARG A 553 0.25 6.20 -19.40
CA ARG A 553 -1.06 6.78 -19.75
C ARG A 553 -1.70 6.21 -21.01
N GLU A 554 -0.91 5.62 -21.91
CA GLU A 554 -1.39 5.04 -23.17
C GLU A 554 -1.55 3.51 -23.08
N HIS A 555 -0.88 2.86 -22.12
CA HIS A 555 -0.87 1.41 -21.94
C HIS A 555 -1.32 1.02 -20.53
N GLY A 556 -2.46 0.34 -20.39
CA GLY A 556 -2.98 -0.11 -19.09
C GLY A 556 -3.63 0.98 -18.24
N ASP A 557 -3.78 2.20 -18.76
CA ASP A 557 -4.56 3.28 -18.12
C ASP A 557 -6.02 3.27 -18.58
N VAL A 558 -6.88 2.76 -17.69
CA VAL A 558 -8.33 2.70 -17.89
C VAL A 558 -8.94 4.11 -18.05
N THR A 559 -8.34 5.15 -17.47
CA THR A 559 -8.86 6.52 -17.56
C THR A 559 -8.74 7.09 -18.97
N THR A 560 -7.58 6.94 -19.59
CA THR A 560 -7.34 7.38 -20.97
C THR A 560 -8.22 6.59 -21.94
N LEU A 561 -8.31 5.27 -21.77
CA LEU A 561 -9.14 4.43 -22.64
C LEU A 561 -10.63 4.79 -22.52
N ALA A 562 -11.16 4.92 -21.30
CA ALA A 562 -12.55 5.29 -21.08
C ALA A 562 -12.86 6.68 -21.67
N GLY A 563 -11.92 7.63 -21.55
CA GLY A 563 -12.02 8.95 -22.19
C GLY A 563 -12.11 8.86 -23.71
N ARG A 564 -11.25 8.06 -24.36
CA ARG A 564 -11.29 7.83 -25.82
C ARG A 564 -12.59 7.17 -26.29
N LEU A 565 -13.11 6.23 -25.51
CA LEU A 565 -14.35 5.53 -25.81
C LEU A 565 -15.61 6.39 -25.53
N GLY A 566 -15.46 7.55 -24.88
CA GLY A 566 -16.58 8.40 -24.48
C GLY A 566 -17.49 7.71 -23.46
N VAL A 567 -16.91 6.98 -22.50
CA VAL A 567 -17.68 6.33 -21.42
C VAL A 567 -18.37 7.42 -20.58
N GLY A 568 -19.69 7.30 -20.42
CA GLY A 568 -20.49 8.16 -19.53
C GLY A 568 -20.34 7.74 -18.07
N ASP A 569 -21.43 7.73 -17.31
CA ASP A 569 -21.38 7.21 -15.93
C ASP A 569 -21.12 5.69 -15.93
N TRP A 570 -21.79 4.94 -16.81
CA TRP A 570 -21.57 3.50 -16.97
C TRP A 570 -21.34 3.16 -18.44
N PRO A 571 -20.46 2.19 -18.75
CA PRO A 571 -20.22 1.76 -20.13
C PRO A 571 -21.46 1.10 -20.74
N THR A 572 -21.63 1.29 -22.04
CA THR A 572 -22.49 0.45 -22.89
C THR A 572 -21.85 -0.93 -23.12
N ASP A 573 -22.62 -1.91 -23.61
CA ASP A 573 -22.11 -3.26 -23.88
C ASP A 573 -20.87 -3.25 -24.80
N GLY A 574 -20.89 -2.47 -25.88
CA GLY A 574 -19.74 -2.34 -26.78
C GLY A 574 -18.53 -1.67 -26.11
N GLN A 575 -18.75 -0.73 -25.19
CA GLN A 575 -17.67 -0.12 -24.42
C GLN A 575 -17.09 -1.10 -23.38
N TRP A 576 -17.91 -1.95 -22.76
CA TRP A 576 -17.43 -3.02 -21.89
C TRP A 576 -16.52 -3.99 -22.62
N ASP A 577 -16.91 -4.42 -23.82
CA ASP A 577 -16.10 -5.34 -24.62
C ASP A 577 -14.76 -4.71 -25.02
N ALA A 578 -14.77 -3.42 -25.39
CA ALA A 578 -13.55 -2.66 -25.68
C ALA A 578 -12.64 -2.51 -24.45
N LEU A 579 -13.20 -2.22 -23.27
CA LEU A 579 -12.44 -2.14 -22.01
C LEU A 579 -11.80 -3.48 -21.66
N ARG A 580 -12.55 -4.59 -21.76
CA ARG A 580 -12.03 -5.94 -21.48
C ARG A 580 -10.93 -6.36 -22.45
N ALA A 581 -11.04 -6.00 -23.73
CA ALA A 581 -10.02 -6.32 -24.72
C ALA A 581 -8.66 -5.64 -24.42
N ALA A 582 -8.67 -4.49 -23.75
CA ALA A 582 -7.47 -3.75 -23.37
C ALA A 582 -6.87 -4.15 -22.00
N ASP A 583 -7.58 -4.96 -21.21
CA ASP A 583 -7.22 -5.35 -19.84
C ASP A 583 -6.01 -6.30 -19.73
N ALA A 584 -5.46 -6.74 -20.87
CA ALA A 584 -4.45 -7.80 -20.91
C ALA A 584 -3.03 -7.33 -20.54
N LEU A 585 -2.69 -6.06 -20.81
CA LEU A 585 -1.31 -5.55 -20.88
C LEU A 585 -0.37 -6.46 -21.69
N PRO A 586 -0.45 -6.43 -23.03
CA PRO A 586 0.32 -7.34 -23.87
C PRO A 586 1.83 -7.11 -23.73
N ALA A 587 2.59 -8.20 -23.85
CA ALA A 587 4.03 -8.17 -23.99
C ALA A 587 4.40 -8.21 -25.48
N GLU A 588 5.33 -7.35 -25.89
CA GLU A 588 5.77 -7.22 -27.27
C GLU A 588 7.21 -7.71 -27.41
N PRO A 589 7.56 -8.48 -28.44
CA PRO A 589 8.94 -8.85 -28.69
C PRO A 589 9.77 -7.61 -29.05
N VAL A 590 10.98 -7.53 -28.51
CA VAL A 590 11.95 -6.48 -28.83
C VAL A 590 13.29 -7.12 -29.18
N GLU A 591 13.97 -6.55 -30.17
CA GLU A 591 15.31 -6.98 -30.56
C GLU A 591 16.34 -6.14 -29.79
N PRO A 592 17.07 -6.72 -28.83
CA PRO A 592 18.14 -5.99 -28.13
C PRO A 592 19.34 -5.78 -29.06
N ASP A 593 20.10 -4.71 -28.83
CA ASP A 593 21.44 -4.57 -29.41
C ASP A 593 22.42 -5.44 -28.60
N VAL A 594 23.01 -6.45 -29.25
CA VAL A 594 23.90 -7.41 -28.60
C VAL A 594 25.33 -7.18 -29.04
N ALA A 595 26.17 -6.70 -28.12
CA ALA A 595 27.58 -6.46 -28.37
C ALA A 595 28.42 -6.88 -27.16
N GLY A 596 29.53 -7.58 -27.40
CA GLY A 596 30.49 -7.92 -26.34
C GLY A 596 29.94 -8.79 -25.20
N GLY A 597 28.84 -9.53 -25.42
CA GLY A 597 28.18 -10.34 -24.37
C GLY A 597 27.21 -9.57 -23.48
N GLU A 598 26.86 -8.34 -23.87
CA GLU A 598 25.88 -7.48 -23.22
C GLU A 598 24.70 -7.23 -24.17
N ALA A 599 23.47 -7.38 -23.68
CA ALA A 599 22.25 -7.08 -24.41
C ALA A 599 21.70 -5.73 -23.94
N THR A 600 21.48 -4.80 -24.88
CA THR A 600 21.03 -3.44 -24.59
C THR A 600 19.67 -3.16 -25.20
N VAL A 601 18.76 -2.60 -24.39
CA VAL A 601 17.44 -2.13 -24.82
C VAL A 601 17.32 -0.65 -24.47
N GLU A 602 17.11 0.21 -25.47
CA GLU A 602 16.82 1.63 -25.24
C GLU A 602 15.31 1.86 -25.17
N LEU A 603 14.87 2.53 -24.10
CA LEU A 603 13.47 2.72 -23.75
C LEU A 603 13.20 4.20 -23.54
N LEU A 604 12.11 4.71 -24.10
CA LEU A 604 11.53 5.96 -23.60
C LEU A 604 10.50 5.61 -22.52
N VAL A 605 10.66 6.19 -21.33
CA VAL A 605 9.75 6.00 -20.20
C VAL A 605 9.22 7.38 -19.77
N PRO A 606 7.91 7.66 -19.94
CA PRO A 606 7.32 8.92 -19.50
C PRO A 606 7.18 8.94 -17.97
N GLN A 607 6.97 10.12 -17.38
CA GLN A 607 6.45 10.22 -16.01
C GLN A 607 4.94 10.50 -16.07
N PRO A 608 4.11 9.75 -15.31
CA PRO A 608 4.42 8.44 -14.74
C PRO A 608 4.50 7.37 -15.85
N GLY A 609 5.36 6.36 -15.66
CA GLY A 609 5.48 5.24 -16.58
C GLY A 609 6.36 4.12 -16.04
N ALA A 610 6.06 2.90 -16.43
CA ALA A 610 6.79 1.68 -16.08
C ALA A 610 6.92 0.74 -17.28
N VAL A 611 8.00 -0.02 -17.30
CA VAL A 611 8.32 -1.00 -18.33
C VAL A 611 8.89 -2.25 -17.67
N LEU A 612 8.28 -3.40 -17.93
CA LEU A 612 8.83 -4.71 -17.57
C LEU A 612 9.54 -5.28 -18.80
N VAL A 613 10.84 -5.52 -18.69
CA VAL A 613 11.64 -6.19 -19.71
C VAL A 613 11.97 -7.58 -19.22
N GLU A 614 11.50 -8.59 -19.93
CA GLU A 614 11.79 -9.98 -19.63
C GLU A 614 12.68 -10.57 -20.70
N PHE A 615 13.68 -11.30 -20.23
CA PHE A 615 14.62 -12.00 -21.07
C PHE A 615 14.41 -13.50 -20.86
N ALA A 616 14.22 -14.22 -21.97
CA ALA A 616 14.07 -15.66 -21.94
C ALA A 616 15.28 -16.35 -21.28
N PRO A 617 15.09 -17.52 -20.66
CA PRO A 617 16.19 -18.31 -20.15
C PRO A 617 17.14 -18.70 -21.30
N PRO A 618 18.45 -18.79 -21.04
CA PRO A 618 19.41 -19.24 -22.05
C PRO A 618 19.02 -20.61 -22.60
N GLU A 619 19.14 -20.82 -23.91
CA GLU A 619 18.85 -22.13 -24.49
C GLU A 619 19.67 -23.22 -23.78
N PRO A 620 19.07 -24.35 -23.38
CA PRO A 620 19.82 -25.44 -22.78
C PRO A 620 20.89 -25.88 -23.78
N ALA A 621 22.15 -25.90 -23.34
CA ALA A 621 23.28 -26.36 -24.15
C ALA A 621 22.91 -27.69 -24.82
N GLY A 622 22.71 -27.65 -26.14
CA GLY A 622 22.02 -28.68 -26.89
C GLY A 622 22.58 -30.09 -26.62
N ARG A 623 21.67 -31.03 -26.43
CA ARG A 623 21.86 -32.45 -26.76
C ARG A 623 22.59 -32.50 -28.11
N ALA A 624 23.84 -32.96 -28.11
CA ALA A 624 24.61 -33.14 -29.32
C ALA A 624 23.74 -33.86 -30.36
N ALA A 625 23.57 -33.23 -31.53
CA ALA A 625 22.94 -33.89 -32.67
C ALA A 625 23.67 -35.22 -32.88
N ALA A 626 22.94 -36.33 -32.72
CA ALA A 626 23.47 -37.65 -33.02
C ALA A 626 23.95 -37.63 -34.49
N PRO A 627 25.18 -38.10 -34.78
CA PRO A 627 25.69 -38.09 -36.14
C PRO A 627 24.75 -38.94 -37.00
N ALA A 628 24.32 -38.38 -38.13
CA ALA A 628 23.59 -39.10 -39.14
C ALA A 628 24.41 -40.34 -39.54
N THR A 629 23.92 -41.52 -39.18
CA THR A 629 24.44 -42.77 -39.71
C THR A 629 24.09 -42.81 -41.19
N ALA A 630 25.11 -42.68 -42.04
CA ALA A 630 25.01 -43.01 -43.46
C ALA A 630 24.66 -44.50 -43.59
N GLY A 631 23.53 -44.78 -44.25
CA GLY A 631 23.09 -46.10 -44.68
C GLY A 631 22.60 -46.01 -46.11
#